data_AF-A0A024U978-F1
#
_entry.id   AF-A0A024U978-F1
#
_cell.length_a   1.000
_cell.length_b   1.000
_cell.length_c   1.000
_cell.angle_alpha   90.00
_cell.angle_beta   90.00
_cell.angle_gamma   90.00
#
_symmetry.space_group_name_H-M   'P 1'
#
loop_
_entity.id
_entity.type
_entity.pdbx_description
1 polymer ?
#
loop_
_entity_poly.entity_id
_entity_poly.type
_entity_poly.pdbx_seq_one_letter_code
_entity_poly.pdbx_strand_id
1 'polypeptide(L)'
;MGRLGLVTFTLAIQVRIMVSYVTKLAVASAVVAAVAQAQAADNCGGVAERPPTAELQIISYNDVYEMKPYDDGNGILVGGPSHVVPLAKTLRKNYENNLVLFAGDTMSPSLWSAYFKGMHMIDAHNAIGVDYACLGNHEFDFGIDGFLNVSAKSTFPWLNANTYELSSKKLLRGTIPNAVKSFKSATMGEFKVGFFGVMYDMQDDSKGLYWTDPIVAAKEQVAYLRNTEKVDFVIALTHQG
;
A
#
# COMPACT_ATOMS: atom_id res chain seq x y z
N MET A 1 -14.48 4.80 49.45
CA MET A 1 -13.07 4.39 49.62
C MET A 1 -12.68 3.60 48.38
N GLY A 2 -11.71 3.91 47.53
CA GLY A 2 -10.68 4.94 47.45
C GLY A 2 -10.09 4.88 46.01
N ARG A 3 -9.55 6.01 45.55
CA ARG A 3 -9.07 6.32 44.19
C ARG A 3 -7.97 5.38 43.68
N LEU A 4 -7.87 5.27 42.34
CA LEU A 4 -6.64 5.56 41.60
C LEU A 4 -6.99 5.84 40.12
N GLY A 5 -6.76 7.08 39.70
CA GLY A 5 -6.86 7.48 38.30
C GLY A 5 -5.55 7.24 37.55
N LEU A 6 -5.64 7.11 36.24
CA LEU A 6 -4.52 7.43 35.36
C LEU A 6 -5.05 8.23 34.16
N VAL A 7 -4.34 9.31 33.90
CA VAL A 7 -4.61 10.39 32.95
C VAL A 7 -4.11 10.01 31.55
N THR A 8 -4.86 10.50 30.57
CA THR A 8 -4.75 10.48 29.11
C THR A 8 -3.34 10.68 28.52
N PHE A 9 -3.08 10.10 27.34
CA PHE A 9 -2.47 10.84 26.22
C PHE A 9 -3.08 10.41 24.89
N THR A 10 -3.73 11.36 24.23
CA THR A 10 -4.20 11.32 22.85
C THR A 10 -3.00 11.37 21.91
N LEU A 11 -2.84 10.35 21.09
CA LEU A 11 -1.92 10.39 19.95
C LEU A 11 -2.72 10.82 18.72
N ALA A 12 -2.70 12.12 18.42
CA ALA A 12 -3.12 12.61 17.12
C ALA A 12 -2.07 12.20 16.08
N ILE A 13 -2.20 10.98 15.55
CA ILE A 13 -1.72 10.67 14.21
C ILE A 13 -2.93 10.85 13.30
N GLN A 14 -3.11 12.03 12.70
CA GLN A 14 -3.91 12.10 11.48
C GLN A 14 -3.12 11.39 10.38
N VAL A 15 -3.20 10.07 10.34
CA VAL A 15 -3.05 9.36 9.09
C VAL A 15 -4.36 9.62 8.35
N ARG A 16 -4.36 10.48 7.33
CA ARG A 16 -5.45 10.46 6.35
C ARG A 16 -5.31 9.19 5.52
N ILE A 17 -5.67 8.06 6.11
CA ILE A 17 -5.97 6.83 5.37
C ILE A 17 -7.33 7.08 4.74
N MET A 18 -7.35 7.57 3.50
CA MET A 18 -8.55 7.42 2.68
C MET A 18 -8.66 5.95 2.28
N VAL A 19 -9.23 5.12 3.16
CA VAL A 19 -9.82 3.85 2.74
C VAL A 19 -11.09 4.22 1.99
N SER A 20 -10.99 4.35 0.67
CA SER A 20 -12.17 4.47 -0.17
C SER A 20 -12.89 3.12 -0.19
N TYR A 21 -13.88 2.96 0.69
CA TYR A 21 -14.98 2.04 0.41
C TYR A 21 -15.81 2.68 -0.70
N VAL A 22 -15.78 2.05 -1.88
CA VAL A 22 -16.68 2.35 -2.98
C VAL A 22 -18.09 1.97 -2.55
N THR A 23 -18.87 2.96 -2.12
CA THR A 23 -20.34 2.91 -2.24
C THR A 23 -20.88 4.28 -2.59
N LYS A 24 -21.33 4.39 -3.84
CA LYS A 24 -22.36 5.30 -4.39
C LYS A 24 -22.14 6.80 -4.18
N LEU A 25 -21.62 7.47 -5.22
CA LEU A 25 -21.80 8.90 -5.41
C LEU A 25 -23.09 9.14 -6.22
N ALA A 26 -24.09 9.75 -5.61
CA ALA A 26 -25.20 10.35 -6.34
C ALA A 26 -25.40 11.79 -5.85
N VAL A 27 -25.31 12.70 -6.80
CA VAL A 27 -25.84 14.08 -6.81
C VAL A 27 -25.14 15.11 -5.91
N ALA A 28 -24.24 15.87 -6.53
CA ALA A 28 -23.95 17.23 -6.12
C ALA A 28 -25.14 18.12 -6.48
N SER A 29 -25.82 18.68 -5.47
CA SER A 29 -26.36 20.06 -5.45
C SER A 29 -27.11 20.31 -4.14
N ALA A 30 -26.83 21.46 -3.54
CA ALA A 30 -27.53 22.07 -2.41
C ALA A 30 -27.36 21.44 -1.01
N VAL A 31 -26.19 21.64 -0.38
CA VAL A 31 -26.10 22.05 1.05
C VAL A 31 -24.82 22.85 1.27
N VAL A 32 -24.72 24.05 0.69
CA VAL A 32 -23.92 25.13 1.29
C VAL A 32 -24.88 25.84 2.24
N ALA A 33 -25.09 25.27 3.43
CA ALA A 33 -25.75 25.85 4.62
C ALA A 33 -26.43 24.77 5.49
N ALA A 34 -25.66 23.88 6.12
CA ALA A 34 -26.08 23.15 7.32
C ALA A 34 -24.89 22.41 7.95
N VAL A 35 -23.79 23.13 8.24
CA VAL A 35 -22.77 22.66 9.20
C VAL A 35 -22.63 23.67 10.34
N ALA A 36 -23.72 24.37 10.63
CA ALA A 36 -23.89 25.12 11.88
C ALA A 36 -25.04 24.46 12.63
N GLN A 37 -24.80 24.12 13.89
CA GLN A 37 -25.72 23.48 14.83
C GLN A 37 -25.72 21.94 14.86
N ALA A 38 -24.59 21.39 15.30
CA ALA A 38 -24.58 20.25 16.21
C ALA A 38 -23.46 20.45 17.25
N GLN A 39 -23.57 21.51 18.05
CA GLN A 39 -22.84 21.64 19.30
C GLN A 39 -23.82 21.32 20.43
N ALA A 40 -23.93 20.04 20.75
CA ALA A 40 -24.57 19.58 21.96
C ALA A 40 -23.57 18.73 22.75
N ALA A 41 -22.90 19.42 23.68
CA ALA A 41 -22.27 18.93 24.91
C ALA A 41 -21.73 17.50 24.91
N ASP A 42 -20.51 17.34 24.40
CA ASP A 42 -19.63 16.27 24.87
C ASP A 42 -18.50 16.93 25.68
N ASN A 43 -18.66 16.92 27.01
CA ASN A 43 -17.75 17.54 27.99
C ASN A 43 -16.52 16.65 28.28
N CYS A 44 -15.96 16.03 27.24
CA CYS A 44 -14.62 15.47 27.30
C CYS A 44 -13.66 16.54 26.77
N GLY A 45 -12.86 17.11 27.67
CA GLY A 45 -11.99 18.27 27.40
C GLY A 45 -11.34 18.23 26.01
N GLY A 46 -11.63 19.27 25.22
CA GLY A 46 -11.13 19.42 23.87
C GLY A 46 -9.61 19.31 23.85
N VAL A 47 -9.11 18.17 23.40
CA VAL A 47 -7.73 18.07 22.97
C VAL A 47 -7.69 18.88 21.69
N ALA A 48 -7.17 20.11 21.79
CA ALA A 48 -6.93 20.95 20.63
C ALA A 48 -6.22 20.09 19.57
N GLU A 49 -6.83 19.96 18.39
CA GLU A 49 -6.29 19.17 17.31
C GLU A 49 -4.91 19.76 16.96
N ARG A 50 -3.84 19.06 17.34
CA ARG A 50 -2.48 19.54 17.09
C ARG A 50 -2.28 19.53 15.57
N PRO A 51 -1.87 20.66 14.95
CA PRO A 51 -1.60 20.67 13.51
C PRO A 51 -0.53 19.62 13.16
N PRO A 52 -0.66 18.95 11.99
CA PRO A 52 0.28 17.91 11.60
C PRO A 52 1.71 18.46 11.53
N THR A 53 2.65 17.65 12.02
CA THR A 53 4.09 17.98 12.05
C THR A 53 4.84 17.42 10.83
N ALA A 54 4.18 16.65 9.99
CA ALA A 54 4.61 16.29 8.65
C ALA A 54 3.38 15.85 7.87
N GLU A 55 3.44 15.99 6.55
CA GLU A 55 2.45 15.45 5.64
C GLU A 55 3.13 14.52 4.64
N LEU A 56 2.58 13.33 4.47
CA LEU A 56 3.00 12.33 3.50
C LEU A 56 1.74 11.78 2.83
N GLN A 57 1.62 11.98 1.52
CA GLN A 57 0.55 11.38 0.74
C GLN A 57 0.92 9.95 0.35
N ILE A 58 0.01 9.01 0.60
CA ILE A 58 0.15 7.63 0.14
C ILE A 58 -1.02 7.32 -0.80
N ILE A 59 -0.70 7.00 -2.04
CA ILE A 59 -1.63 6.41 -3.00
C ILE A 59 -1.37 4.91 -2.95
N SER A 60 -2.33 4.14 -2.45
CA SER A 60 -2.20 2.68 -2.34
C SER A 60 -3.29 1.99 -3.15
N TYR A 61 -2.94 0.87 -3.77
CA TYR A 61 -3.86 0.01 -4.49
C TYR A 61 -3.31 -1.42 -4.56
N ASN A 62 -4.15 -2.37 -4.94
CA ASN A 62 -3.86 -3.80 -5.00
C ASN A 62 -4.78 -4.46 -6.04
N ASP A 63 -4.55 -5.74 -6.33
CA ASP A 63 -5.53 -6.60 -7.03
C ASP A 63 -6.00 -6.02 -8.37
N VAL A 64 -5.04 -5.72 -9.25
CA VAL A 64 -5.32 -5.10 -10.55
C VAL A 64 -4.99 -6.06 -11.67
N TYR A 65 -6.05 -6.58 -12.29
CA TYR A 65 -5.91 -7.64 -13.29
C TYR A 65 -6.21 -7.17 -14.72
N GLU A 66 -6.96 -6.08 -14.87
CA GLU A 66 -7.54 -5.66 -16.15
C GLU A 66 -7.04 -4.29 -16.61
N MET A 67 -6.67 -4.23 -17.89
CA MET A 67 -6.31 -2.98 -18.57
C MET A 67 -7.55 -2.16 -18.95
N LYS A 68 -8.67 -2.85 -19.21
CA LYS A 68 -9.89 -2.23 -19.69
C LYS A 68 -10.69 -1.70 -18.50
N PRO A 69 -11.18 -0.45 -18.54
CA PRO A 69 -12.16 0.00 -17.56
C PRO A 69 -13.46 -0.81 -17.70
N TYR A 70 -14.17 -1.01 -16.59
CA TYR A 70 -15.48 -1.66 -16.58
C TYR A 70 -16.59 -0.63 -16.37
N ASP A 71 -17.78 -0.91 -16.89
CA ASP A 71 -18.97 -0.08 -16.64
C ASP A 71 -19.58 -0.46 -15.28
N ASP A 72 -19.81 0.52 -14.41
CA ASP A 72 -20.39 0.31 -13.09
C ASP A 72 -21.89 -0.07 -13.10
N GLY A 73 -22.49 -0.16 -14.28
CA GLY A 73 -23.92 -0.42 -14.50
C GLY A 73 -24.76 0.85 -14.64
N ASN A 74 -24.16 2.03 -14.44
CA ASN A 74 -24.78 3.34 -14.63
C ASN A 74 -24.19 4.10 -15.84
N GLY A 75 -23.36 3.45 -16.65
CA GLY A 75 -22.68 4.08 -17.78
C GLY A 75 -21.38 4.79 -17.38
N ILE A 76 -20.91 4.63 -16.13
CA ILE A 76 -19.67 5.22 -15.66
C ILE A 76 -18.56 4.18 -15.79
N LEU A 77 -17.53 4.52 -16.57
CA LEU A 77 -16.34 3.69 -16.71
C LEU A 77 -15.41 3.84 -15.50
N VAL A 78 -15.15 2.73 -14.82
CA VAL A 78 -14.34 2.65 -13.59
C VAL A 78 -13.07 1.84 -13.86
N GLY A 79 -11.98 2.25 -13.21
CA GLY A 79 -10.68 1.58 -13.33
C GLY A 79 -9.99 1.85 -14.67
N GLY A 80 -9.11 0.92 -15.06
CA GLY A 80 -8.29 1.03 -16.26
C GLY A 80 -7.08 1.97 -16.07
N PRO A 81 -5.85 1.54 -16.42
CA PRO A 81 -4.66 2.38 -16.30
C PRO A 81 -4.75 3.72 -17.05
N SER A 82 -5.52 3.81 -18.13
CA SER A 82 -5.74 5.06 -18.87
C SER A 82 -6.38 6.17 -18.01
N HIS A 83 -7.19 5.81 -17.01
CA HIS A 83 -7.77 6.75 -16.06
C HIS A 83 -6.88 6.94 -14.83
N VAL A 84 -6.27 5.85 -14.34
CA VAL A 84 -5.49 5.87 -13.08
C VAL A 84 -4.16 6.60 -13.24
N VAL A 85 -3.45 6.43 -14.36
CA VAL A 85 -2.16 7.09 -14.62
C VAL A 85 -2.24 8.63 -14.53
N PRO A 86 -3.15 9.33 -15.24
CA PRO A 86 -3.25 10.78 -15.13
C PRO A 86 -3.70 11.24 -13.75
N LEU A 87 -4.55 10.47 -13.06
CA LEU A 87 -4.96 10.76 -11.69
C LEU A 87 -3.76 10.68 -10.72
N ALA A 88 -3.00 9.58 -10.76
CA ALA A 88 -1.79 9.42 -9.95
C ALA A 88 -0.79 10.56 -10.19
N LYS A 89 -0.54 10.90 -11.46
CA LYS A 89 0.34 12.04 -11.81
C LYS A 89 -0.17 13.37 -11.26
N THR A 90 -1.47 13.59 -11.27
CA THR A 90 -2.09 14.82 -10.72
C THR A 90 -1.95 14.87 -9.20
N LEU A 91 -2.26 13.77 -8.51
CA LEU A 91 -2.14 13.68 -7.05
C LEU A 91 -0.69 13.89 -6.61
N ARG A 92 0.27 13.23 -7.26
CA ARG A 92 1.71 13.38 -6.95
C ARG A 92 2.25 14.79 -7.17
N LYS A 93 1.68 15.58 -8.10
CA LYS A 93 2.08 16.98 -8.30
C LYS A 93 1.62 17.90 -7.17
N ASN A 94 0.56 17.53 -6.45
CA ASN A 94 -0.03 18.37 -5.41
C ASN A 94 0.66 18.24 -4.05
N TYR A 95 1.51 17.22 -3.86
CA TYR A 95 2.18 16.93 -2.59
C TYR A 95 3.66 16.66 -2.82
N GLU A 96 4.54 17.40 -2.12
CA GLU A 96 5.99 17.19 -2.22
C GLU A 96 6.40 15.79 -1.74
N ASN A 97 5.91 15.40 -0.56
CA ASN A 97 6.07 14.04 -0.05
C ASN A 97 4.90 13.19 -0.50
N ASN A 98 5.14 12.34 -1.49
CA ASN A 98 4.16 11.37 -1.97
C ASN A 98 4.79 10.00 -2.24
N LEU A 99 3.95 8.98 -2.15
CA LEU A 99 4.28 7.59 -2.44
C LEU A 99 3.15 6.94 -3.21
N VAL A 100 3.51 6.04 -4.11
CA VAL A 100 2.59 5.09 -4.69
C VAL A 100 3.00 3.67 -4.26
N LEU A 101 2.11 2.98 -3.55
CA LEU A 101 2.34 1.63 -3.04
C LEU A 101 1.40 0.65 -3.74
N PHE A 102 1.92 -0.51 -4.15
CA PHE A 102 1.14 -1.57 -4.79
C PHE A 102 1.19 -2.85 -3.97
N ALA A 103 0.06 -3.34 -3.45
CA ALA A 103 0.07 -4.49 -2.54
C ALA A 103 -0.08 -5.85 -3.24
N GLY A 104 0.42 -5.98 -4.48
CA GLY A 104 0.49 -7.25 -5.21
C GLY A 104 -0.79 -7.63 -5.95
N ASP A 105 -0.74 -8.82 -6.53
CA ASP A 105 -1.77 -9.43 -7.39
C ASP A 105 -2.06 -8.64 -8.66
N THR A 106 -1.20 -8.84 -9.65
CA THR A 106 -1.34 -8.24 -11.00
C THR A 106 -1.20 -9.23 -12.13
N MET A 107 -0.56 -10.36 -11.87
CA MET A 107 -0.19 -11.33 -12.91
C MET A 107 -1.38 -12.10 -13.47
N SER A 108 -2.47 -12.28 -12.73
CA SER A 108 -3.61 -13.13 -13.08
C SER A 108 -4.76 -12.83 -12.12
N PRO A 109 -6.05 -12.98 -12.50
CA PRO A 109 -6.55 -13.51 -13.77
C PRO A 109 -6.94 -12.42 -14.77
N SER A 110 -6.42 -12.50 -16.00
CA SER A 110 -7.01 -11.75 -17.12
C SER A 110 -6.72 -12.40 -18.47
N LEU A 111 -7.54 -12.08 -19.47
CA LEU A 111 -7.33 -12.55 -20.84
C LEU A 111 -5.96 -12.12 -21.37
N TRP A 112 -5.56 -10.88 -21.08
CA TRP A 112 -4.25 -10.35 -21.46
C TRP A 112 -3.11 -11.07 -20.75
N SER A 113 -3.29 -11.46 -19.49
CA SER A 113 -2.30 -12.23 -18.74
C SER A 113 -2.00 -13.59 -19.37
N ALA A 114 -2.98 -14.26 -19.98
CA ALA A 114 -2.76 -15.52 -20.69
C ALA A 114 -1.76 -15.39 -21.87
N TYR A 115 -1.71 -14.22 -22.52
CA TYR A 115 -0.81 -13.96 -23.65
C TYR A 115 0.50 -13.27 -23.22
N PHE A 116 0.41 -12.25 -22.37
CA PHE A 116 1.52 -11.36 -22.02
C PHE A 116 2.18 -11.68 -20.68
N LYS A 117 1.63 -12.62 -19.91
CA LYS A 117 2.19 -13.08 -18.63
C LYS A 117 2.52 -11.92 -17.68
N GLY A 118 1.55 -11.01 -17.52
CA GLY A 118 1.64 -9.82 -16.67
C GLY A 118 2.49 -8.64 -17.16
N MET A 119 3.28 -8.77 -18.23
CA MET A 119 4.13 -7.67 -18.73
C MET A 119 3.35 -6.38 -19.04
N HIS A 120 2.19 -6.54 -19.66
CA HIS A 120 1.25 -5.44 -19.95
C HIS A 120 0.84 -4.64 -18.70
N MET A 121 0.65 -5.30 -17.56
CA MET A 121 0.33 -4.62 -16.29
C MET A 121 1.56 -3.92 -15.71
N ILE A 122 2.76 -4.49 -15.84
CA ILE A 122 3.99 -3.82 -15.41
C ILE A 122 4.19 -2.50 -16.15
N ASP A 123 3.88 -2.43 -17.45
CA ASP A 123 3.92 -1.17 -18.19
C ASP A 123 2.95 -0.12 -17.59
N ALA A 124 1.77 -0.56 -17.13
CA ALA A 124 0.82 0.30 -16.42
C ALA A 124 1.35 0.75 -15.05
N HIS A 125 1.85 -0.16 -14.21
CA HIS A 125 2.40 0.18 -12.89
C HIS A 125 3.63 1.11 -12.99
N ASN A 126 4.49 0.89 -13.98
CA ASN A 126 5.60 1.77 -14.30
C ASN A 126 5.10 3.16 -14.70
N ALA A 127 4.04 3.25 -15.52
CA ALA A 127 3.45 4.54 -15.93
C ALA A 127 2.73 5.28 -14.79
N ILE A 128 2.13 4.55 -13.84
CA ILE A 128 1.57 5.09 -12.60
C ILE A 128 2.71 5.64 -11.70
N GLY A 129 3.90 5.03 -11.79
CA GLY A 129 5.06 5.38 -11.00
C GLY A 129 4.98 4.76 -9.61
N VAL A 130 4.76 3.45 -9.51
CA VAL A 130 4.86 2.72 -8.24
C VAL A 130 6.24 2.95 -7.60
N ASP A 131 6.28 3.21 -6.30
CA ASP A 131 7.51 3.34 -5.53
C ASP A 131 7.94 1.99 -4.95
N TYR A 132 6.99 1.20 -4.42
CA TYR A 132 7.23 -0.13 -3.86
C TYR A 132 6.03 -1.04 -4.12
N ALA A 133 6.31 -2.31 -4.43
CA ALA A 133 5.28 -3.34 -4.54
C ALA A 133 5.50 -4.45 -3.51
N CYS A 134 4.44 -5.16 -3.11
CA CYS A 134 4.52 -6.44 -2.40
C CYS A 134 4.10 -7.56 -3.35
N LEU A 135 4.53 -8.79 -3.05
CA LEU A 135 4.01 -10.00 -3.68
C LEU A 135 2.58 -10.28 -3.21
N GLY A 136 1.76 -10.80 -4.10
CA GLY A 136 0.53 -11.54 -3.85
C GLY A 136 0.59 -12.95 -4.45
N ASN A 137 -0.49 -13.70 -4.27
CA ASN A 137 -0.56 -15.11 -4.69
C ASN A 137 -0.50 -15.31 -6.20
N HIS A 138 -1.05 -14.39 -6.98
CA HIS A 138 -1.13 -14.53 -8.43
C HIS A 138 0.19 -14.24 -9.13
N GLU A 139 1.18 -13.68 -8.45
CA GLU A 139 2.50 -13.39 -9.03
C GLU A 139 3.20 -14.63 -9.61
N PHE A 140 2.80 -15.83 -9.16
CA PHE A 140 3.42 -17.12 -9.50
C PHE A 140 2.58 -17.99 -10.43
N ASP A 141 1.50 -17.48 -11.01
CA ASP A 141 0.64 -18.26 -11.91
C ASP A 141 1.33 -18.67 -13.22
N PHE A 142 2.36 -17.93 -13.63
CA PHE A 142 3.21 -18.28 -14.76
C PHE A 142 4.59 -18.80 -14.33
N GLY A 143 4.68 -19.29 -13.09
CA GLY A 143 5.90 -19.78 -12.46
C GLY A 143 6.86 -18.67 -12.04
N ILE A 144 7.93 -19.07 -11.35
CA ILE A 144 8.97 -18.16 -10.85
C ILE A 144 9.60 -17.37 -12.02
N ASP A 145 9.85 -18.00 -13.17
CA ASP A 145 10.41 -17.29 -14.34
C ASP A 145 9.46 -16.20 -14.87
N GLY A 146 8.15 -16.42 -14.81
CA GLY A 146 7.15 -15.40 -15.10
C GLY A 146 7.30 -14.19 -14.18
N PHE A 147 7.36 -14.43 -12.86
CA PHE A 147 7.62 -13.39 -11.87
C PHE A 147 8.96 -12.67 -12.11
N LEU A 148 10.05 -13.40 -12.36
CA LEU A 148 11.36 -12.81 -12.58
C LEU A 148 11.39 -11.89 -13.80
N ASN A 149 10.65 -12.22 -14.86
CA ASN A 149 10.51 -11.37 -16.04
C ASN A 149 9.80 -10.05 -15.71
N VAL A 150 8.69 -10.09 -14.95
CA VAL A 150 7.97 -8.88 -14.55
C VAL A 150 8.73 -8.05 -13.54
N SER A 151 9.40 -8.68 -12.58
CA SER A 151 10.29 -8.02 -11.62
C SER A 151 11.44 -7.31 -12.35
N ALA A 152 12.09 -7.96 -13.31
CA ALA A 152 13.16 -7.36 -14.11
C ALA A 152 12.69 -6.17 -14.97
N LYS A 153 11.42 -6.13 -15.37
CA LYS A 153 10.81 -5.04 -16.15
C LYS A 153 10.24 -3.92 -15.27
N SER A 154 10.07 -4.16 -13.98
CA SER A 154 9.53 -3.19 -13.02
C SER A 154 10.54 -2.07 -12.78
N THR A 155 10.08 -0.82 -12.77
CA THR A 155 10.91 0.33 -12.37
C THR A 155 10.90 0.57 -10.86
N PHE A 156 10.36 -0.39 -10.11
CA PHE A 156 10.18 -0.37 -8.67
C PHE A 156 10.60 -1.73 -8.09
N PRO A 157 11.12 -1.75 -6.86
CA PRO A 157 11.44 -2.99 -6.18
C PRO A 157 10.19 -3.70 -5.66
N TRP A 158 10.23 -5.03 -5.70
CA TRP A 158 9.28 -5.91 -5.03
C TRP A 158 9.79 -6.23 -3.62
N LEU A 159 8.99 -5.92 -2.62
CA LEU A 159 9.25 -6.14 -1.21
C LEU A 159 8.68 -7.50 -0.79
N ASN A 160 9.51 -8.31 -0.13
CA ASN A 160 9.15 -9.65 0.30
C ASN A 160 10.03 -10.08 1.47
N ALA A 161 9.45 -10.34 2.62
CA ALA A 161 10.17 -10.78 3.81
C ALA A 161 9.94 -12.25 4.15
N ASN A 162 8.97 -12.93 3.53
CA ASN A 162 8.52 -14.24 3.99
C ASN A 162 8.36 -15.32 2.90
N THR A 163 8.56 -15.00 1.62
CA THR A 163 8.50 -15.96 0.50
C THR A 163 9.89 -16.42 0.08
N TYR A 164 10.11 -17.72 0.03
CA TYR A 164 11.40 -18.35 -0.21
C TYR A 164 11.33 -19.38 -1.34
N GLU A 165 12.41 -19.52 -2.10
CA GLU A 165 12.52 -20.60 -3.10
C GLU A 165 12.83 -21.94 -2.43
N LEU A 166 12.04 -22.98 -2.76
CA LEU A 166 12.21 -24.32 -2.20
C LEU A 166 13.57 -24.93 -2.51
N SER A 167 14.12 -24.66 -3.70
CA SER A 167 15.37 -25.22 -4.19
C SER A 167 16.60 -24.67 -3.48
N SER A 168 16.64 -23.36 -3.27
CA SER A 168 17.80 -22.66 -2.71
C SER A 168 17.68 -22.36 -1.22
N LYS A 169 16.47 -22.45 -0.65
CA LYS A 169 16.12 -22.01 0.71
C LYS A 169 16.48 -20.54 0.99
N LYS A 170 16.57 -19.73 -0.06
CA LYS A 170 16.83 -18.30 0.00
C LYS A 170 15.56 -17.52 -0.30
N LEU A 171 15.54 -16.27 0.16
CA LEU A 171 14.49 -15.33 -0.18
C LEU A 171 14.33 -15.26 -1.71
N LEU A 172 13.08 -15.20 -2.18
CA LEU A 172 12.76 -15.21 -3.60
C LEU A 172 13.59 -14.20 -4.39
N ARG A 173 14.26 -14.67 -5.45
CA ARG A 173 15.05 -13.79 -6.33
C ARG A 173 14.15 -12.76 -7.00
N GLY A 174 14.72 -11.59 -7.32
CA GLY A 174 13.93 -10.47 -7.86
C GLY A 174 13.11 -9.71 -6.81
N THR A 175 13.36 -9.96 -5.52
CA THR A 175 12.76 -9.22 -4.40
C THR A 175 13.83 -8.73 -3.42
N ILE A 176 13.46 -7.78 -2.56
CA ILE A 176 14.25 -7.32 -1.42
C ILE A 176 13.41 -7.39 -0.14
N PRO A 177 14.01 -7.64 1.04
CA PRO A 177 13.26 -7.80 2.29
C PRO A 177 12.57 -6.53 2.77
N ASN A 178 13.23 -5.39 2.57
CA ASN A 178 12.77 -4.08 3.01
C ASN A 178 13.43 -2.96 2.20
N ALA A 179 12.93 -1.74 2.39
CA ALA A 179 13.51 -0.51 1.88
C ALA A 179 13.33 0.63 2.89
N VAL A 180 14.11 1.69 2.75
CA VAL A 180 14.00 2.92 3.55
C VAL A 180 13.98 4.13 2.62
N LYS A 181 13.10 5.09 2.89
CA LYS A 181 13.02 6.36 2.17
C LYS A 181 12.97 7.53 3.15
N SER A 182 13.82 8.52 2.94
CA SER A 182 13.79 9.79 3.67
C SER A 182 12.82 10.77 3.01
N PHE A 183 12.13 11.54 3.84
CA PHE A 183 11.22 12.63 3.45
C PHE A 183 11.59 13.88 4.26
N LYS A 184 11.11 15.03 3.80
CA LYS A 184 11.38 16.30 4.46
C LYS A 184 10.08 16.96 4.89
N SER A 185 10.07 17.51 6.09
CA SER A 185 8.99 18.34 6.61
C SER A 185 9.58 19.63 7.15
N ALA A 186 8.89 20.74 6.94
CA ALA A 186 9.26 22.02 7.53
C ALA A 186 9.26 21.97 9.08
N THR A 187 8.45 21.10 9.67
CA THR A 187 8.24 21.00 11.12
C THR A 187 8.96 19.82 11.78
N MET A 188 9.20 18.72 11.06
CA MET A 188 9.95 17.55 11.58
C MET A 188 11.40 17.46 11.07
N GLY A 189 11.81 18.31 10.12
CA GLY A 189 13.09 18.12 9.44
C GLY A 189 13.05 16.90 8.52
N GLU A 190 14.16 16.17 8.43
CA GLU A 190 14.20 14.90 7.70
C GLU A 190 13.64 13.77 8.57
N PHE A 191 12.75 12.95 8.01
CA PHE A 191 12.23 11.74 8.65
C PHE A 191 12.31 10.53 7.72
N LYS A 192 12.55 9.35 8.28
CA LYS A 192 12.73 8.09 7.54
C LYS A 192 11.51 7.18 7.68
N VAL A 193 11.07 6.63 6.56
CA VAL A 193 10.03 5.60 6.53
C VAL A 193 10.65 4.30 6.03
N GLY A 194 10.49 3.22 6.80
CA GLY A 194 10.85 1.87 6.41
C GLY A 194 9.66 1.13 5.80
N PHE A 195 9.91 0.29 4.81
CA PHE A 195 8.91 -0.47 4.08
C PHE A 195 9.30 -1.94 4.04
N PHE A 196 8.35 -2.85 4.17
CA PHE A 196 8.55 -4.28 3.92
C PHE A 196 7.27 -4.91 3.37
N GLY A 197 7.40 -6.09 2.75
CA GLY A 197 6.30 -6.85 2.18
C GLY A 197 6.12 -8.21 2.84
N VAL A 198 4.89 -8.65 3.10
CA VAL A 198 4.59 -10.03 3.55
C VAL A 198 3.32 -10.58 2.89
N MET A 199 3.35 -11.87 2.57
CA MET A 199 2.24 -12.59 1.93
C MET A 199 1.74 -13.72 2.83
N TYR A 200 0.49 -14.15 2.73
CA TYR A 200 0.02 -15.33 3.46
C TYR A 200 0.71 -16.61 2.93
N ASP A 201 0.67 -17.68 3.72
CA ASP A 201 1.15 -18.98 3.28
C ASP A 201 0.13 -19.65 2.36
N MET A 202 0.44 -19.72 1.07
CA MET A 202 -0.42 -20.40 0.09
C MET A 202 -0.52 -21.90 0.32
N GLN A 203 0.42 -22.49 1.08
CA GLN A 203 0.53 -23.93 1.26
C GLN A 203 0.58 -24.69 -0.08
N ASP A 204 1.21 -24.07 -1.10
CA ASP A 204 1.35 -24.62 -2.45
C ASP A 204 2.84 -24.71 -2.83
N ASP A 205 3.44 -25.85 -2.54
CA ASP A 205 4.84 -26.15 -2.86
C ASP A 205 5.06 -26.44 -4.36
N SER A 206 3.99 -26.70 -5.12
CA SER A 206 4.06 -26.96 -6.56
C SER A 206 4.60 -25.76 -7.35
N LYS A 207 4.50 -24.55 -6.77
CA LYS A 207 5.07 -23.31 -7.30
C LYS A 207 6.58 -23.20 -7.14
N GLY A 208 7.23 -24.15 -6.47
CA GLY A 208 8.66 -24.08 -6.16
C GLY A 208 8.99 -23.11 -5.02
N LEU A 209 7.99 -22.73 -4.23
CA LEU A 209 8.06 -21.72 -3.18
C LEU A 209 7.54 -22.25 -1.85
N TYR A 210 7.96 -21.62 -0.76
CA TYR A 210 7.34 -21.79 0.55
C TYR A 210 7.32 -20.46 1.29
N TRP A 211 6.37 -20.32 2.21
CA TRP A 211 6.19 -19.12 3.00
C TRP A 211 6.48 -19.40 4.46
N THR A 212 7.18 -18.47 5.08
CA THR A 212 7.34 -18.45 6.54
C THR A 212 6.19 -17.65 7.15
N ASP A 213 5.95 -17.85 8.46
CA ASP A 213 4.89 -17.15 9.18
C ASP A 213 4.99 -15.62 8.96
N PRO A 214 3.96 -14.98 8.37
CA PRO A 214 4.02 -13.58 8.01
C PRO A 214 4.09 -12.65 9.23
N ILE A 215 3.54 -13.06 10.37
CA ILE A 215 3.59 -12.28 11.62
C ILE A 215 5.01 -12.30 12.20
N VAL A 216 5.67 -13.46 12.18
CA VAL A 216 7.08 -13.59 12.62
C VAL A 216 7.97 -12.75 11.73
N ALA A 217 7.88 -12.92 10.40
CA ALA A 217 8.66 -12.14 9.44
C ALA A 217 8.41 -10.62 9.60
N ALA A 218 7.16 -10.20 9.79
CA ALA A 218 6.83 -8.80 10.01
C ALA A 218 7.47 -8.24 11.29
N LYS A 219 7.45 -9.00 12.40
CA LYS A 219 8.10 -8.58 13.65
C LYS A 219 9.61 -8.42 13.48
N GLU A 220 10.26 -9.32 12.75
CA GLU A 220 11.68 -9.25 12.44
C GLU A 220 12.01 -8.01 11.60
N GLN A 221 11.22 -7.72 10.56
CA GLN A 221 11.41 -6.51 9.73
C GLN A 221 11.18 -5.23 10.53
N VAL A 222 10.14 -5.17 11.36
CA VAL A 222 9.90 -4.01 12.25
C VAL A 222 11.08 -3.83 13.21
N ALA A 223 11.57 -4.90 13.83
CA ALA A 223 12.72 -4.83 14.73
C ALA A 223 13.98 -4.34 14.00
N TYR A 224 14.28 -4.87 12.82
CA TYR A 224 15.41 -4.44 11.99
C TYR A 224 15.29 -2.95 11.60
N LEU A 225 14.16 -2.54 11.04
CA LEU A 225 13.94 -1.17 10.58
C LEU A 225 14.01 -0.16 11.74
N ARG A 226 13.45 -0.49 12.91
CA ARG A 226 13.47 0.39 14.09
C ARG A 226 14.83 0.43 14.78
N ASN A 227 15.46 -0.72 14.97
CA ASN A 227 16.66 -0.83 15.80
C ASN A 227 17.96 -0.64 15.02
N THR A 228 17.99 -0.99 13.74
CA THR A 228 19.17 -0.90 12.88
C THR A 228 19.09 0.33 11.98
N GLU A 229 18.05 0.43 11.15
CA GLU A 229 17.90 1.54 10.18
C GLU A 229 17.43 2.85 10.85
N LYS A 230 16.98 2.77 12.11
CA LYS A 230 16.49 3.91 12.91
C LYS A 230 15.42 4.71 12.16
N VAL A 231 14.43 4.04 11.60
CA VAL A 231 13.31 4.71 10.91
C VAL A 231 12.29 5.27 11.89
N ASP A 232 11.65 6.38 11.53
CA ASP A 232 10.61 7.07 12.31
C ASP A 232 9.23 6.45 12.11
N PHE A 233 8.98 5.88 10.92
CA PHE A 233 7.75 5.17 10.59
C PHE A 233 8.08 3.85 9.88
N VAL A 234 7.20 2.87 10.04
CA VAL A 234 7.28 1.60 9.30
C VAL A 234 5.92 1.37 8.64
N ILE A 235 5.93 1.06 7.35
CA ILE A 235 4.77 0.70 6.56
C ILE A 235 4.93 -0.74 6.08
N ALA A 236 3.99 -1.60 6.43
CA ALA A 236 3.91 -2.95 5.91
C ALA A 236 2.99 -2.97 4.68
N LEU A 237 3.46 -3.49 3.56
CA LEU A 237 2.62 -3.89 2.45
C LEU A 237 2.29 -5.37 2.66
N THR A 238 1.02 -5.72 2.73
CA THR A 238 0.60 -7.06 3.12
C THR A 238 -0.41 -7.62 2.13
N HIS A 239 -0.22 -8.86 1.72
CA HIS A 239 -1.17 -9.60 0.89
C HIS A 239 -1.64 -10.83 1.67
N GLN A 240 -2.78 -10.71 2.37
CA GLN A 240 -3.18 -11.65 3.44
C GLN A 240 -4.62 -12.16 3.31
N GLY A 241 -5.35 -11.78 2.26
CA GLY A 241 -6.75 -12.16 2.05
C GLY A 241 -7.22 -11.81 0.66
#